data_AF-A0A918H4Z6-F1
#
_entry.id   AF-A0A918H4Z6-F1
#
_cell.length_a   1.000
_cell.length_b   1.000
_cell.length_c   1.000
_cell.angle_alpha   90.00
_cell.angle_beta   90.00
_cell.angle_gamma   90.00
#
_symmetry.space_group_name_H-M   'P 1'
#
loop_
_entity.id
_entity.type
_entity.pdbx_description
1 polymer ?
#
loop_
_entity_poly.entity_id
_entity_poly.type
_entity_poly.pdbx_seq_one_letter_code
_entity_poly.pdbx_strand_id
1 'polypeptide(L)'
;MTGWRGPGLPGRAAGAFVLTALLSVPGTGGIGGAPGCGLARGDLTVDDLPTGSSVTRCAAVGRLVTREGVGVAVPEPGTTVSVEALTVDGSAHGLTVRVAADGTVSYDGDHAGHEERTGRIGRAGAPAGAGGSRADSPGPCTDTAFTTADRKEYNTYDWFLGDGPQPGGVTPAEARRAFEDAIATITGSRNDCGFGDSVMAKARYVATTHHEADVDSEARCTTRDGLNVWDAGDLSSSVVATTCSWSHPVPGPRPDQLIEADVRFNIRDYRFTNQPTSDSCDNAYDIRSVATHEAGHVFGLGHAGPGHGNLTMYANSYACSTSARTLGKGDVLGLRDLY
;
A
#
# COMPACT_ATOMS: atom_id res chain seq x y z
N MET A 1 7.86 -32.25 70.41
CA MET A 1 7.68 -30.80 70.65
C MET A 1 6.70 -30.30 69.58
N THR A 2 5.40 -30.53 69.73
CA THR A 2 4.37 -29.62 70.30
C THR A 2 4.27 -28.24 69.62
N GLY A 3 3.10 -27.98 68.99
CA GLY A 3 2.60 -26.65 68.60
C GLY A 3 2.36 -26.51 67.09
N TRP A 4 1.22 -26.86 66.50
CA TRP A 4 -0.15 -26.30 66.60
C TRP A 4 -0.29 -24.90 65.96
N ARG A 5 -0.98 -24.81 64.81
CA ARG A 5 -2.19 -23.98 64.58
C ARG A 5 -2.76 -24.23 63.17
N GLY A 6 -4.07 -24.42 63.12
CA GLY A 6 -4.86 -24.80 61.95
C GLY A 6 -5.39 -23.63 61.11
N PRO A 7 -6.31 -23.90 60.16
CA PRO A 7 -6.69 -23.00 59.08
C PRO A 7 -7.80 -22.02 59.49
N GLY A 8 -7.68 -20.77 59.07
CA GLY A 8 -8.71 -19.74 59.22
C GLY A 8 -9.72 -19.80 58.08
N LEU A 9 -11.00 -19.91 58.45
CA LEU A 9 -12.19 -19.85 57.59
C LEU A 9 -12.45 -18.44 57.02
N PRO A 10 -13.28 -18.32 55.96
CA PRO A 10 -13.45 -17.11 55.17
C PRO A 10 -14.42 -16.10 55.82
N GLY A 11 -14.03 -14.83 55.80
CA GLY A 11 -14.88 -13.70 56.18
C GLY A 11 -15.85 -13.32 55.07
N ARG A 12 -17.15 -13.44 55.37
CA ARG A 12 -18.26 -12.87 54.59
C ARG A 12 -18.21 -11.34 54.70
N ALA A 13 -18.09 -10.64 53.58
CA ALA A 13 -18.40 -9.21 53.50
C ALA A 13 -19.84 -9.03 53.00
N ALA A 14 -20.67 -8.45 53.86
CA ALA A 14 -22.04 -8.03 53.57
C ALA A 14 -22.03 -6.79 52.67
N GLY A 15 -23.03 -6.70 51.79
CA GLY A 15 -23.16 -5.64 50.80
C GLY A 15 -23.57 -4.29 51.36
N ALA A 16 -23.28 -3.26 50.57
CA ALA A 16 -23.99 -2.00 50.57
C ALA A 16 -24.33 -1.66 49.11
N PHE A 17 -25.57 -1.94 48.72
CA PHE A 17 -26.17 -1.42 47.50
C PHE A 17 -26.46 0.06 47.72
N VAL A 18 -25.69 0.94 47.09
CA VAL A 18 -26.06 2.35 46.95
C VAL A 18 -27.00 2.45 45.77
N LEU A 19 -28.29 2.64 46.07
CA LEU A 19 -29.34 2.90 45.10
C LEU A 19 -29.26 4.39 44.72
N THR A 20 -28.52 4.74 43.67
CA THR A 20 -28.51 6.10 43.13
C THR A 20 -29.74 6.28 42.24
N ALA A 21 -30.75 6.98 42.76
CA ALA A 21 -31.87 7.47 41.96
C ALA A 21 -31.36 8.57 41.01
N LEU A 22 -31.27 8.28 39.71
CA LEU A 22 -31.05 9.29 38.68
C LEU A 22 -32.41 9.76 38.16
N LEU A 23 -32.67 11.04 38.39
CA LEU A 23 -33.75 11.82 37.83
C LEU A 23 -33.68 11.77 36.30
N SER A 24 -34.68 11.17 35.67
CA SER A 24 -34.90 11.23 34.23
C SER A 24 -35.39 12.63 33.85
N VAL A 25 -34.46 13.46 33.38
CA VAL A 25 -34.76 14.70 32.64
C VAL A 25 -35.09 14.30 31.19
N PRO A 26 -36.25 14.67 30.62
CA PRO A 26 -36.51 14.48 29.21
C PRO A 26 -35.67 15.52 28.44
N GLY A 27 -34.44 15.14 28.11
CA GLY A 27 -33.62 15.88 27.17
C GLY A 27 -34.15 15.64 25.76
N THR A 28 -34.95 16.58 25.26
CA THR A 28 -35.10 16.81 23.81
C THR A 28 -33.76 17.30 23.28
N GLY A 29 -32.86 16.36 23.00
CA GLY A 29 -31.58 16.61 22.34
C GLY A 29 -31.52 15.76 21.09
N GLY A 30 -32.06 16.30 19.99
CA GLY A 30 -31.74 15.77 18.67
C GLY A 30 -30.22 15.75 18.53
N ILE A 31 -29.68 14.60 18.15
CA ILE A 31 -28.28 14.48 17.74
C ILE A 31 -28.16 15.28 16.45
N GLY A 32 -27.85 16.57 16.60
CA GLY A 32 -27.53 17.45 15.49
C GLY A 32 -26.22 16.97 14.89
N GLY A 33 -26.30 16.41 13.68
CA GLY A 33 -25.11 16.32 12.82
C GLY A 33 -24.48 17.70 12.73
N ALA A 34 -23.16 17.76 12.85
CA ALA A 34 -22.43 19.02 12.70
C ALA A 34 -22.88 19.70 11.39
N PRO A 35 -23.35 20.95 11.43
CA PRO A 35 -23.78 21.64 10.22
C PRO A 35 -22.55 21.88 9.35
N GLY A 36 -22.53 21.30 8.15
CA GLY A 36 -21.60 21.73 7.10
C GLY A 36 -21.06 20.66 6.17
N CYS A 37 -20.88 19.41 6.62
CA CYS A 37 -20.16 18.45 5.78
C CYS A 37 -21.02 17.67 4.79
N GLY A 38 -22.32 17.53 5.05
CA GLY A 38 -23.28 16.98 4.07
C GLY A 38 -22.85 15.69 3.35
N LEU A 39 -21.97 14.89 3.95
CA LEU A 39 -21.29 13.81 3.26
C LEU A 39 -22.33 12.80 2.73
N ALA A 40 -22.09 12.27 1.53
CA ALA A 40 -22.89 11.19 0.98
C ALA A 40 -22.97 10.00 1.95
N ARG A 41 -23.99 9.14 1.81
CA ARG A 41 -24.04 7.86 2.54
C ARG A 41 -23.24 6.82 1.79
N GLY A 42 -22.51 5.95 2.51
CA GLY A 42 -21.70 4.88 1.90
C GLY A 42 -20.28 5.34 1.59
N ASP A 43 -19.72 4.88 0.47
CA ASP A 43 -18.40 5.32 0.02
C ASP A 43 -18.45 6.77 -0.45
N LEU A 44 -17.35 7.49 -0.19
CA LEU A 44 -17.16 8.87 -0.62
C LEU A 44 -16.43 8.88 -1.97
N THR A 45 -16.67 9.91 -2.75
CA THR A 45 -15.77 10.34 -3.82
C THR A 45 -14.92 11.51 -3.34
N VAL A 46 -13.86 11.84 -4.08
CA VAL A 46 -13.07 13.05 -3.83
C VAL A 46 -13.91 14.34 -3.90
N ASP A 47 -15.04 14.33 -4.63
CA ASP A 47 -15.98 15.45 -4.70
C ASP A 47 -16.88 15.54 -3.45
N ASP A 48 -17.21 14.41 -2.83
CA ASP A 48 -17.96 14.38 -1.57
C ASP A 48 -17.12 14.87 -0.38
N LEU A 49 -15.80 14.71 -0.47
CA LEU A 49 -14.84 15.14 0.54
C LEU A 49 -13.72 15.97 -0.12
N PRO A 50 -13.99 17.21 -0.56
CA PRO A 50 -13.02 17.99 -1.33
C PRO A 50 -11.79 18.37 -0.49
N THR A 51 -10.66 18.60 -1.16
CA THR A 51 -9.43 19.13 -0.55
C THR A 51 -9.73 20.37 0.31
N GLY A 52 -9.15 20.42 1.51
CA GLY A 52 -9.43 21.45 2.52
C GLY A 52 -10.54 21.07 3.52
N SER A 53 -11.27 19.99 3.29
CA SER A 53 -12.28 19.49 4.23
C SER A 53 -11.64 18.94 5.50
N SER A 54 -12.35 19.09 6.63
CA SER A 54 -11.89 18.57 7.92
C SER A 54 -12.44 17.17 8.17
N VAL A 55 -11.59 16.15 8.14
CA VAL A 55 -12.01 14.74 8.32
C VAL A 55 -12.56 14.47 9.71
N THR A 56 -12.15 15.24 10.71
CA THR A 56 -12.63 15.12 12.10
C THR A 56 -13.98 15.80 12.29
N ARG A 57 -14.18 17.01 11.76
CA ARG A 57 -15.48 17.70 11.83
C ARG A 57 -16.54 17.01 10.98
N CYS A 58 -16.13 16.42 9.87
CA CYS A 58 -17.01 15.70 8.96
C CYS A 58 -17.22 14.23 9.32
N ALA A 59 -16.55 13.71 10.36
CA ALA A 59 -16.55 12.29 10.72
C ALA A 59 -16.24 11.38 9.51
N ALA A 60 -15.20 11.75 8.76
CA ALA A 60 -14.78 11.05 7.54
C ALA A 60 -13.71 9.97 7.80
N VAL A 61 -13.00 10.01 8.92
CA VAL A 61 -11.97 9.00 9.27
C VAL A 61 -12.58 7.59 9.25
N GLY A 62 -11.88 6.66 8.60
CA GLY A 62 -12.31 5.27 8.39
C GLY A 62 -13.36 5.07 7.29
N ARG A 63 -13.90 6.14 6.71
CA ARG A 63 -14.77 6.03 5.52
C ARG A 63 -13.92 5.82 4.29
N LEU A 64 -14.38 4.99 3.35
CA LEU A 64 -13.73 4.87 2.06
C LEU A 64 -13.94 6.15 1.24
N VAL A 65 -12.86 6.66 0.65
CA VAL A 65 -12.88 7.65 -0.43
C VAL A 65 -12.31 7.02 -1.69
N THR A 66 -12.99 7.24 -2.81
CA THR A 66 -12.71 6.58 -4.09
C THR A 66 -12.44 7.58 -5.21
N ARG A 67 -11.63 7.15 -6.17
CA ARG A 67 -11.36 7.85 -7.43
C ARG A 67 -11.03 6.82 -8.50
N GLU A 68 -11.68 6.91 -9.65
CA GLU A 68 -11.30 6.15 -10.86
C GLU A 68 -11.13 4.63 -10.62
N GLY A 69 -11.99 4.05 -9.79
CA GLY A 69 -12.03 2.60 -9.52
C GLY A 69 -11.12 2.11 -8.40
N VAL A 70 -10.29 2.97 -7.81
CA VAL A 70 -9.52 2.68 -6.59
C VAL A 70 -10.06 3.48 -5.40
N GLY A 71 -9.64 3.11 -4.19
CA GLY A 71 -10.05 3.82 -2.98
C GLY A 71 -9.16 3.53 -1.78
N VAL A 72 -9.29 4.38 -0.78
CA VAL A 72 -8.61 4.22 0.51
C VAL A 72 -9.57 4.60 1.64
N ALA A 73 -9.46 3.93 2.78
CA ALA A 73 -10.03 4.42 4.01
C ALA A 73 -9.32 5.73 4.43
N VAL A 74 -10.09 6.79 4.65
CA VAL A 74 -9.55 8.08 5.10
C VAL A 74 -8.81 7.88 6.44
N PRO A 75 -7.51 8.19 6.53
CA PRO A 75 -6.75 7.90 7.74
C PRO A 75 -6.99 8.93 8.84
N GLU A 76 -6.42 8.67 10.02
CA GLU A 76 -6.35 9.66 11.09
C GLU A 76 -5.48 10.88 10.72
N PRO A 77 -5.67 12.04 11.41
CA PRO A 77 -4.81 13.21 11.22
C PRO A 77 -3.32 12.92 11.39
N GLY A 78 -2.52 13.46 10.48
CA GLY A 78 -1.06 13.25 10.44
C GLY A 78 -0.63 12.00 9.66
N THR A 79 -1.52 11.42 8.86
CA THR A 79 -1.23 10.20 8.10
C THR A 79 -1.55 10.40 6.61
N THR A 80 -0.72 9.80 5.77
CA THR A 80 -0.93 9.67 4.33
C THR A 80 -1.21 8.19 4.02
N VAL A 81 -2.18 7.91 3.14
CA VAL A 81 -2.42 6.58 2.58
C VAL A 81 -2.34 6.64 1.06
N SER A 82 -1.65 5.69 0.45
CA SER A 82 -1.63 5.52 -1.00
C SER A 82 -2.01 4.09 -1.38
N VAL A 83 -2.84 3.98 -2.41
CA VAL A 83 -3.09 2.73 -3.14
C VAL A 83 -2.44 2.83 -4.52
N GLU A 84 -1.73 1.79 -4.93
CA GLU A 84 -1.19 1.63 -6.28
C GLU A 84 -1.61 0.25 -6.80
N ALA A 85 -2.28 0.21 -7.96
CA ALA A 85 -2.75 -1.02 -8.59
C ALA A 85 -1.97 -1.31 -9.87
N LEU A 86 -1.41 -2.51 -9.95
CA LEU A 86 -0.79 -3.06 -11.15
C LEU A 86 -1.88 -3.65 -12.06
N THR A 87 -2.05 -3.08 -13.25
CA THR A 87 -3.18 -3.43 -14.13
C THR A 87 -2.78 -4.23 -15.35
N VAL A 88 -3.77 -4.88 -15.97
CA VAL A 88 -3.54 -5.69 -17.19
C VAL A 88 -3.34 -4.88 -18.45
N ASP A 89 -3.84 -3.64 -18.49
CA ASP A 89 -3.79 -2.77 -19.68
C ASP A 89 -2.72 -1.68 -19.56
N GLY A 90 -2.04 -1.57 -18.42
CA GLY A 90 -1.00 -0.57 -18.18
C GLY A 90 -1.55 0.81 -17.82
N SER A 91 -2.84 0.91 -17.53
CA SER A 91 -3.42 2.10 -16.92
C SER A 91 -2.91 2.25 -15.49
N ALA A 92 -2.41 3.44 -15.15
CA ALA A 92 -2.02 3.73 -13.78
C ALA A 92 -3.28 4.04 -12.97
N HIS A 93 -3.61 3.16 -12.01
CA HIS A 93 -4.68 3.37 -11.05
C HIS A 93 -4.07 3.55 -9.67
N GLY A 94 -4.15 4.76 -9.14
CA GLY A 94 -3.65 5.07 -7.81
C GLY A 94 -4.36 6.25 -7.19
N LEU A 95 -4.37 6.30 -5.86
CA LEU A 95 -4.94 7.38 -5.08
C LEU A 95 -4.12 7.57 -3.81
N THR A 96 -3.59 8.77 -3.62
CA THR A 96 -2.99 9.21 -2.36
C THR A 96 -3.93 10.18 -1.65
N VAL A 97 -4.22 9.89 -0.39
CA VAL A 97 -4.98 10.74 0.54
C VAL A 97 -4.06 11.15 1.67
N ARG A 98 -3.83 12.45 1.81
CA ARG A 98 -3.05 13.05 2.89
C ARG A 98 -4.00 13.73 3.86
N VAL A 99 -3.88 13.42 5.14
CA VAL A 99 -4.61 14.14 6.20
C VAL A 99 -3.58 14.86 7.08
N ALA A 100 -3.58 16.18 7.02
CA ALA A 100 -2.71 17.01 7.85
C ALA A 100 -3.01 16.82 9.34
N ALA A 101 -2.07 17.23 10.20
CA ALA A 101 -2.22 17.08 11.66
C ALA A 101 -3.44 17.81 12.24
N ASP A 102 -3.94 18.85 11.57
CA ASP A 102 -5.17 19.57 11.93
C ASP A 102 -6.46 18.90 11.43
N GLY A 103 -6.33 17.77 10.73
CA GLY A 103 -7.42 16.99 10.14
C GLY A 103 -7.85 17.48 8.75
N THR A 104 -7.10 18.35 8.10
CA THR A 104 -7.39 18.81 6.73
C THR A 104 -6.96 17.76 5.71
N VAL A 105 -7.88 17.35 4.82
CA VAL A 105 -7.59 16.39 3.74
C VAL A 105 -7.07 17.07 2.47
N SER A 106 -6.17 16.39 1.76
CA SER A 106 -5.76 16.70 0.39
C SER A 106 -5.45 15.42 -0.40
N TYR A 107 -5.51 15.50 -1.73
CA TYR A 107 -5.23 14.38 -2.63
C TYR A 107 -4.02 14.69 -3.53
N ASP A 108 -3.28 13.67 -3.96
CA ASP A 108 -2.24 13.87 -4.97
C ASP A 108 -2.88 14.33 -6.31
N GLY A 109 -2.30 15.37 -6.91
CA GLY A 109 -2.85 16.11 -8.05
C GLY A 109 -3.49 17.47 -7.70
N ASP A 110 -3.87 17.70 -6.43
CA ASP A 110 -4.48 18.98 -5.99
C ASP A 110 -3.47 20.00 -5.46
N HIS A 111 -2.20 19.61 -5.35
CA HIS A 111 -1.12 20.54 -5.04
C HIS A 111 -0.65 21.26 -6.31
N ALA A 112 -1.27 22.40 -6.61
CA ALA A 112 -0.63 23.48 -7.35
C ALA A 112 0.58 24.02 -6.54
N GLY A 113 1.68 23.27 -6.48
CA GLY A 113 2.85 23.69 -5.70
C GLY A 113 3.98 22.69 -5.48
N HIS A 114 3.84 21.41 -5.85
CA HIS A 114 4.99 20.51 -5.88
C HIS A 114 5.47 20.40 -7.32
N GLU A 115 6.52 21.16 -7.62
CA GLU A 115 7.29 20.98 -8.83
C GLU A 115 7.57 19.50 -9.00
N GLU A 116 7.17 18.94 -10.14
CA GLU A 116 7.79 17.74 -10.68
C GLU A 116 9.29 17.89 -10.43
N ARG A 117 9.84 17.12 -9.51
CA ARG A 117 11.28 17.03 -9.32
C ARG A 117 11.81 16.16 -10.47
N THR A 118 11.54 16.64 -11.69
CA THR A 118 12.14 16.23 -12.93
C THR A 118 13.61 16.53 -12.77
N GLY A 119 14.37 15.51 -12.38
CA GLY A 119 15.80 15.49 -12.65
C GLY A 119 15.97 15.92 -14.10
N ARG A 120 16.60 17.09 -14.28
CA ARG A 120 16.76 17.84 -15.53
C ARG A 120 17.08 16.95 -16.74
N ILE A 121 16.09 16.33 -17.38
CA ILE A 121 16.20 15.68 -18.69
C ILE A 121 14.81 15.64 -19.35
N GLY A 122 14.63 16.48 -20.39
CA GLY A 122 13.63 16.31 -21.46
C GLY A 122 12.15 16.16 -21.09
N ARG A 123 11.44 17.29 -20.99
CA ARG A 123 9.97 17.33 -21.15
C ARG A 123 9.55 16.73 -22.51
N ALA A 124 8.76 15.67 -22.47
CA ALA A 124 7.75 15.41 -23.48
C ALA A 124 6.41 15.21 -22.75
N GLY A 125 5.65 16.29 -22.62
CA GLY A 125 4.24 16.19 -22.24
C GLY A 125 3.51 15.47 -23.36
N ALA A 126 3.15 14.21 -23.12
CA ALA A 126 2.23 13.47 -23.95
C ALA A 126 0.87 13.40 -23.22
N PRO A 127 -0.25 13.61 -23.93
CA PRO A 127 -1.57 13.44 -23.34
C PRO A 127 -1.77 11.99 -22.90
N ALA A 128 -2.58 11.77 -21.86
CA ALA A 128 -3.09 10.45 -21.50
C ALA A 128 -3.88 9.88 -22.69
N GLY A 129 -3.22 9.06 -23.50
CA GLY A 129 -3.79 8.47 -24.70
C GLY A 129 -2.89 7.36 -25.23
N ALA A 130 -3.44 6.15 -25.26
CA ALA A 130 -2.92 4.92 -25.86
C ALA A 130 -1.42 4.65 -25.62
N GLY A 131 -1.14 3.83 -24.60
CA GLY A 131 0.21 3.36 -24.29
C GLY A 131 0.94 2.86 -25.53
N GLY A 132 2.13 3.42 -25.79
CA GLY A 132 3.05 2.89 -26.79
C GLY A 132 3.32 1.41 -26.49
N SER A 133 3.54 0.61 -27.54
CA SER A 133 3.79 -0.81 -27.34
C SER A 133 5.08 -1.00 -26.53
N ARG A 134 5.16 -2.06 -25.73
CA ARG A 134 6.40 -2.41 -25.01
C ARG A 134 7.63 -2.44 -25.93
N ALA A 135 7.44 -2.84 -27.20
CA ALA A 135 8.49 -2.89 -28.20
C ALA A 135 9.04 -1.50 -28.58
N ASP A 136 8.22 -0.44 -28.43
CA ASP A 136 8.61 0.95 -28.70
C ASP A 136 9.25 1.63 -27.49
N SER A 137 9.16 1.00 -26.30
CA SER A 137 9.72 1.54 -25.07
C SER A 137 11.26 1.44 -25.09
N PRO A 138 11.99 2.38 -24.47
CA PRO A 138 13.44 2.28 -24.37
C PRO A 138 13.88 0.98 -23.69
N GLY A 139 15.12 0.56 -23.93
CA GLY A 139 15.70 -0.58 -23.22
C GLY A 139 15.84 -0.27 -21.72
N PRO A 140 15.69 -1.27 -20.83
CA PRO A 140 15.63 -1.06 -19.37
C PRO A 140 16.87 -0.35 -18.82
N CYS A 141 18.04 -0.58 -19.41
CA CYS A 141 19.30 0.04 -18.98
C CYS A 141 19.60 1.40 -19.62
N THR A 142 18.77 1.84 -20.56
CA THR A 142 18.84 3.16 -21.18
C THR A 142 17.74 4.09 -20.71
N ASP A 143 16.61 3.52 -20.28
CA ASP A 143 15.46 4.27 -19.77
C ASP A 143 15.75 4.91 -18.41
N THR A 144 15.54 6.21 -18.29
CA THR A 144 15.79 6.97 -17.06
C THR A 144 14.51 7.40 -16.35
N ALA A 145 13.33 7.08 -16.89
CA ALA A 145 12.08 7.53 -16.31
C ALA A 145 11.81 6.87 -14.97
N PHE A 146 11.37 7.65 -13.99
CA PHE A 146 10.90 7.17 -12.70
C PHE A 146 9.98 8.21 -12.07
N THR A 147 9.16 7.75 -11.13
CA THR A 147 8.40 8.59 -10.22
C THR A 147 8.57 8.05 -8.80
N THR A 148 8.28 8.88 -7.80
CA THR A 148 8.34 8.52 -6.37
C THR A 148 7.01 8.85 -5.71
N ALA A 149 6.65 8.07 -4.70
CA ALA A 149 5.52 8.34 -3.80
C ALA A 149 5.94 9.23 -2.61
N ASP A 150 7.13 9.84 -2.67
CA ASP A 150 7.74 10.70 -1.64
C ASP A 150 7.70 10.12 -0.23
N ARG A 151 7.80 8.80 -0.12
CA ARG A 151 7.82 8.02 1.13
C ARG A 151 8.98 7.05 1.10
N LYS A 152 9.57 6.74 2.26
CA LYS A 152 10.54 5.66 2.38
C LYS A 152 10.54 4.97 3.74
N GLU A 153 11.15 3.80 3.74
CA GLU A 153 11.51 3.04 4.94
C GLU A 153 12.71 3.73 5.63
N TYR A 154 12.63 3.98 6.94
CA TYR A 154 13.72 4.63 7.71
C TYR A 154 14.48 3.68 8.65
N ASN A 155 13.89 2.53 8.99
CA ASN A 155 14.34 1.52 9.93
C ASN A 155 14.49 0.14 9.27
N THR A 156 13.51 -0.75 9.44
CA THR A 156 13.41 -2.05 8.75
C THR A 156 11.94 -2.32 8.48
N TYR A 157 11.61 -2.65 7.23
CA TYR A 157 10.30 -3.16 6.84
C TYR A 157 10.13 -4.60 7.33
N ASP A 158 9.55 -4.73 8.52
CA ASP A 158 9.21 -6.01 9.15
C ASP A 158 7.88 -6.52 8.59
N TRP A 159 7.92 -7.59 7.80
CA TRP A 159 6.76 -8.07 7.04
C TRP A 159 6.35 -9.51 7.36
N PHE A 160 5.10 -9.80 7.08
CA PHE A 160 4.43 -11.07 7.36
C PHE A 160 3.84 -11.66 6.08
N LEU A 161 3.74 -12.98 6.05
CA LEU A 161 3.04 -13.71 5.00
C LEU A 161 1.64 -14.08 5.52
N GLY A 162 0.58 -13.72 4.80
CA GLY A 162 -0.78 -14.20 5.07
C GLY A 162 -0.87 -15.72 4.95
N ASP A 163 -1.69 -16.36 5.78
CA ASP A 163 -1.81 -17.82 5.83
C ASP A 163 -2.87 -18.41 4.87
N GLY A 164 -3.55 -17.55 4.10
CA GLY A 164 -4.43 -17.92 3.01
C GLY A 164 -3.75 -18.61 1.82
N PRO A 165 -4.53 -18.90 0.76
CA PRO A 165 -3.99 -19.47 -0.47
C PRO A 165 -2.90 -18.59 -1.08
N GLN A 166 -1.84 -19.21 -1.59
CA GLN A 166 -0.69 -18.49 -2.13
C GLN A 166 -0.77 -18.35 -3.65
N PRO A 167 -0.15 -17.32 -4.26
CA PRO A 167 -0.19 -17.14 -5.70
C PRO A 167 0.39 -18.35 -6.44
N GLY A 168 -0.36 -18.87 -7.41
CA GLY A 168 0.04 -20.05 -8.18
C GLY A 168 -0.10 -21.38 -7.44
N GLY A 169 -0.76 -21.39 -6.28
CA GLY A 169 -0.96 -22.61 -5.48
C GLY A 169 0.34 -23.18 -4.91
N VAL A 170 1.39 -22.35 -4.82
CA VAL A 170 2.69 -22.74 -4.25
C VAL A 170 2.58 -22.92 -2.74
N THR A 171 3.56 -23.60 -2.14
CA THR A 171 3.61 -23.70 -0.68
C THR A 171 3.93 -22.35 -0.04
N PRO A 172 3.54 -22.08 1.22
CA PRO A 172 3.92 -20.85 1.92
C PRO A 172 5.44 -20.61 1.96
N ALA A 173 6.25 -21.68 2.02
CA ALA A 173 7.70 -21.58 1.96
C ALA A 173 8.22 -21.11 0.59
N GLU A 174 7.55 -21.49 -0.51
CA GLU A 174 7.89 -21.04 -1.87
C GLU A 174 7.43 -19.60 -2.12
N ALA A 175 6.24 -19.23 -1.65
CA ALA A 175 5.74 -17.85 -1.70
C ALA A 175 6.67 -16.91 -0.92
N ARG A 176 6.99 -17.26 0.34
CA ARG A 176 7.96 -16.53 1.16
C ARG A 176 9.28 -16.30 0.41
N ARG A 177 9.86 -17.33 -0.20
CA ARG A 177 11.13 -17.21 -0.94
C ARG A 177 11.00 -16.29 -2.16
N ALA A 178 9.87 -16.32 -2.85
CA ALA A 178 9.63 -15.44 -3.99
C ALA A 178 9.53 -13.98 -3.54
N PHE A 179 8.84 -13.70 -2.44
CA PHE A 179 8.71 -12.35 -1.87
C PHE A 179 10.02 -11.86 -1.25
N GLU A 180 10.79 -12.73 -0.57
CA GLU A 180 12.14 -12.40 -0.09
C GLU A 180 13.09 -12.03 -1.25
N ASP A 181 13.06 -12.77 -2.37
CA ASP A 181 13.89 -12.46 -3.56
C ASP A 181 13.49 -11.12 -4.19
N ALA A 182 12.18 -10.85 -4.31
CA ALA A 182 11.65 -9.59 -4.84
C ALA A 182 12.00 -8.38 -3.96
N ILE A 183 11.78 -8.48 -2.65
CA ILE A 183 12.15 -7.44 -1.69
C ILE A 183 13.66 -7.22 -1.70
N ALA A 184 14.46 -8.29 -1.77
CA ALA A 184 15.91 -8.20 -1.87
C ALA A 184 16.37 -7.53 -3.19
N THR A 185 15.63 -7.70 -4.28
CA THR A 185 15.88 -6.96 -5.54
C THR A 185 15.76 -5.46 -5.31
N ILE A 186 14.78 -5.00 -4.53
CA ILE A 186 14.62 -3.59 -4.17
C ILE A 186 15.70 -3.14 -3.19
N THR A 187 15.82 -3.80 -2.04
CA THR A 187 16.71 -3.36 -0.96
C THR A 187 18.19 -3.46 -1.32
N GLY A 188 18.56 -4.36 -2.22
CA GLY A 188 19.92 -4.51 -2.75
C GLY A 188 20.14 -3.89 -4.13
N SER A 189 19.17 -3.12 -4.65
CA SER A 189 19.23 -2.48 -5.97
C SER A 189 19.66 -3.43 -7.10
N ARG A 190 19.16 -4.68 -7.10
CA ARG A 190 19.60 -5.72 -8.04
C ARG A 190 19.12 -5.40 -9.45
N ASN A 191 20.06 -5.20 -10.37
CA ASN A 191 19.80 -4.77 -11.74
C ASN A 191 20.74 -5.45 -12.73
N ASP A 192 20.29 -5.59 -13.97
CA ASP A 192 21.10 -6.10 -15.10
C ASP A 192 21.90 -4.99 -15.81
N CYS A 193 21.85 -3.77 -15.28
CA CYS A 193 22.41 -2.57 -15.90
C CYS A 193 23.81 -2.21 -15.37
N GLY A 194 24.37 -3.02 -14.48
CA GLY A 194 25.71 -2.84 -13.93
C GLY A 194 25.82 -1.73 -12.86
N PHE A 195 24.70 -1.23 -12.34
CA PHE A 195 24.73 -0.30 -11.21
C PHE A 195 25.06 -1.04 -9.92
N GLY A 196 25.95 -0.49 -9.12
CA GLY A 196 26.21 -0.98 -7.76
C GLY A 196 25.10 -0.61 -6.79
N ASP A 197 25.00 -1.38 -5.70
CA ASP A 197 24.09 -1.11 -4.60
C ASP A 197 24.51 0.16 -3.84
N SER A 198 23.56 1.07 -3.70
CA SER A 198 23.67 2.28 -2.88
C SER A 198 22.39 2.52 -2.08
N VAL A 199 21.49 1.55 -2.02
CA VAL A 199 20.18 1.67 -1.39
C VAL A 199 20.32 1.13 0.03
N MET A 200 19.99 1.95 1.02
CA MET A 200 20.12 1.56 2.45
C MET A 200 18.83 1.00 3.05
N ALA A 201 17.82 0.73 2.21
CA ALA A 201 16.55 0.14 2.62
C ALA A 201 16.76 -1.22 3.29
N LYS A 202 15.95 -1.54 4.29
CA LYS A 202 16.04 -2.83 5.00
C LYS A 202 14.68 -3.47 5.09
N ALA A 203 14.68 -4.80 5.03
CA ALA A 203 13.49 -5.61 5.24
C ALA A 203 13.82 -6.87 6.03
N ARG A 204 12.82 -7.40 6.71
CA ARG A 204 12.92 -8.67 7.44
C ARG A 204 11.58 -9.39 7.43
N TYR A 205 11.60 -10.63 6.97
CA TYR A 205 10.47 -11.53 7.19
C TYR A 205 10.37 -11.87 8.68
N VAL A 206 9.20 -11.64 9.27
CA VAL A 206 8.93 -11.92 10.67
C VAL A 206 8.34 -13.32 10.84
N ALA A 207 7.16 -13.56 10.28
CA ALA A 207 6.43 -14.82 10.41
C ALA A 207 5.27 -14.92 9.41
N THR A 208 4.63 -16.09 9.39
CA THR A 208 3.28 -16.24 8.83
C THR A 208 2.26 -15.71 9.85
N THR A 209 1.16 -15.14 9.38
CA THR A 209 0.10 -14.56 10.23
C THR A 209 -1.29 -14.97 9.72
N HIS A 210 -2.28 -14.96 10.61
CA HIS A 210 -3.71 -15.12 10.27
C HIS A 210 -4.36 -13.81 9.77
N HIS A 211 -3.61 -12.71 9.85
CA HIS A 211 -4.02 -11.45 9.26
C HIS A 211 -3.76 -11.51 7.75
N GLU A 212 -4.62 -10.85 6.99
CA GLU A 212 -4.49 -10.72 5.55
C GLU A 212 -4.33 -9.22 5.27
N ALA A 213 -3.80 -8.87 4.09
CA ALA A 213 -3.62 -7.50 3.66
C ALA A 213 -4.93 -6.68 3.80
N ASP A 214 -4.80 -5.45 4.29
CA ASP A 214 -5.87 -4.44 4.40
C ASP A 214 -6.24 -3.87 3.03
N VAL A 215 -6.71 -4.78 2.17
CA VAL A 215 -7.19 -4.56 0.82
C VAL A 215 -8.56 -5.23 0.72
N ASP A 216 -9.50 -4.67 -0.05
CA ASP A 216 -10.77 -5.34 -0.35
C ASP A 216 -10.80 -5.94 -1.77
N SER A 217 -11.90 -6.60 -2.13
CA SER A 217 -12.08 -7.23 -3.45
C SER A 217 -12.11 -6.24 -4.61
N GLU A 218 -12.23 -4.94 -4.35
CA GLU A 218 -12.20 -3.89 -5.36
C GLU A 218 -10.84 -3.19 -5.46
N ALA A 219 -9.79 -3.77 -4.85
CA ALA A 219 -8.44 -3.20 -4.79
C ALA A 219 -8.37 -1.85 -4.06
N ARG A 220 -9.11 -1.72 -2.95
CA ARG A 220 -9.13 -0.50 -2.12
C ARG A 220 -8.48 -0.76 -0.78
N CYS A 221 -7.71 0.20 -0.27
CA CYS A 221 -7.08 0.08 1.04
C CYS A 221 -8.13 0.22 2.15
N THR A 222 -8.22 -0.77 3.02
CA THR A 222 -9.09 -0.74 4.19
C THR A 222 -8.40 -0.06 5.38
N THR A 223 -8.95 -0.20 6.58
CA THR A 223 -8.38 0.43 7.77
C THR A 223 -7.14 -0.35 8.19
N ARG A 224 -5.98 0.32 8.20
CA ARG A 224 -4.69 -0.22 8.64
C ARG A 224 -4.78 -0.95 9.98
N ASP A 225 -4.13 -2.10 10.10
CA ASP A 225 -4.14 -2.94 11.30
C ASP A 225 -2.81 -2.95 12.08
N GLY A 226 -1.75 -2.32 11.55
CA GLY A 226 -0.44 -2.25 12.16
C GLY A 226 0.55 -3.32 11.67
N LEU A 227 0.19 -4.14 10.69
CA LEU A 227 1.04 -5.18 10.13
C LEU A 227 1.35 -4.90 8.66
N ASN A 228 2.53 -5.32 8.23
CA ASN A 228 2.90 -5.31 6.82
C ASN A 228 2.66 -6.72 6.25
N VAL A 229 1.54 -6.95 5.56
CA VAL A 229 1.11 -8.28 5.13
C VAL A 229 1.19 -8.43 3.61
N TRP A 230 1.85 -9.50 3.18
CA TRP A 230 1.85 -9.96 1.79
C TRP A 230 0.97 -11.19 1.68
N ASP A 231 -0.01 -11.16 0.79
CA ASP A 231 -0.94 -12.27 0.62
C ASP A 231 -1.45 -12.45 -0.82
N ALA A 232 -2.46 -13.32 -0.95
CA ALA A 232 -3.21 -13.50 -2.17
C ALA A 232 -4.70 -13.64 -1.87
N GLY A 233 -5.51 -13.00 -2.71
CA GLY A 233 -6.96 -13.01 -2.54
C GLY A 233 -7.69 -12.54 -3.79
N ASP A 234 -8.89 -12.04 -3.57
CA ASP A 234 -9.74 -11.45 -4.60
C ASP A 234 -9.38 -9.97 -4.79
N LEU A 235 -9.37 -9.52 -6.05
CA LEU A 235 -9.26 -8.12 -6.45
C LEU A 235 -10.10 -7.92 -7.72
N SER A 236 -10.29 -6.67 -8.14
CA SER A 236 -10.96 -6.36 -9.42
C SER A 236 -10.26 -7.09 -10.59
N SER A 237 -11.04 -7.57 -11.55
CA SER A 237 -10.56 -8.33 -12.71
C SER A 237 -9.76 -7.50 -13.73
N SER A 238 -9.43 -6.25 -13.41
CA SER A 238 -8.47 -5.41 -14.15
C SER A 238 -7.12 -5.29 -13.44
N VAL A 239 -7.00 -5.83 -12.23
CA VAL A 239 -5.89 -5.63 -11.30
C VAL A 239 -5.20 -6.95 -11.00
N VAL A 240 -3.91 -7.04 -11.32
CA VAL A 240 -3.08 -8.24 -11.10
C VAL A 240 -2.60 -8.30 -9.65
N ALA A 241 -2.21 -7.16 -9.09
CA ALA A 241 -1.83 -7.00 -7.70
C ALA A 241 -2.04 -5.55 -7.25
N THR A 242 -2.03 -5.33 -5.94
CA THR A 242 -2.22 -4.01 -5.34
C THR A 242 -1.31 -3.85 -4.14
N THR A 243 -0.73 -2.66 -4.03
CA THR A 243 0.01 -2.23 -2.84
C THR A 243 -0.74 -1.09 -2.16
N CYS A 244 -1.04 -1.29 -0.88
CA CYS A 244 -1.51 -0.27 0.04
C CYS A 244 -0.37 0.17 0.94
N SER A 245 -0.30 1.45 1.25
CA SER A 245 0.83 2.00 2.01
C SER A 245 0.41 3.20 2.84
N TRP A 246 0.87 3.22 4.08
CA TRP A 246 0.63 4.28 5.04
C TRP A 246 1.94 4.94 5.43
N SER A 247 1.92 6.25 5.62
CA SER A 247 3.08 7.00 6.09
C SER A 247 2.74 8.16 7.00
N HIS A 248 3.74 8.56 7.79
CA HIS A 248 3.70 9.79 8.57
C HIS A 248 4.64 10.83 7.96
N PRO A 249 4.25 12.12 7.97
CA PRO A 249 5.11 13.19 7.52
C PRO A 249 6.31 13.33 8.45
N VAL A 250 7.49 13.51 7.84
CA VAL A 250 8.74 13.73 8.56
C VAL A 250 9.10 15.22 8.46
N PRO A 251 9.52 15.89 9.55
CA PRO A 251 9.89 17.31 9.47
C PRO A 251 11.04 17.56 8.50
N GLY A 252 10.90 18.63 7.69
CA GLY A 252 11.89 19.08 6.72
C GLY A 252 11.64 18.55 5.30
N PRO A 253 12.54 18.83 4.34
CA PRO A 253 12.42 18.37 2.96
C PRO A 253 12.88 16.91 2.84
N ARG A 254 12.19 16.00 3.54
CA ARG A 254 12.51 14.58 3.58
C ARG A 254 11.30 13.77 3.15
N PRO A 255 11.50 12.59 2.52
CA PRO A 255 10.40 11.67 2.26
C PRO A 255 9.68 11.30 3.55
N ASP A 256 8.37 11.10 3.46
CA ASP A 256 7.53 10.61 4.54
C ASP A 256 8.03 9.25 5.03
N GLN A 257 7.80 8.96 6.32
CA GLN A 257 8.17 7.69 6.91
C GLN A 257 7.10 6.65 6.61
N LEU A 258 7.46 5.59 5.87
CA LEU A 258 6.66 4.38 5.76
C LEU A 258 6.42 3.81 7.16
N ILE A 259 5.16 3.56 7.50
CA ILE A 259 4.76 2.93 8.77
C ILE A 259 4.10 1.57 8.56
N GLU A 260 3.43 1.39 7.41
CA GLU A 260 2.73 0.16 7.07
C GLU A 260 2.64 0.03 5.54
N ALA A 261 2.76 -1.18 5.01
CA ALA A 261 2.38 -1.49 3.64
C ALA A 261 1.99 -2.94 3.46
N ASP A 262 0.94 -3.11 2.69
CA ASP A 262 0.26 -4.37 2.41
C ASP A 262 0.21 -4.63 0.92
N VAL A 263 0.34 -5.90 0.55
CA VAL A 263 0.38 -6.34 -0.84
C VAL A 263 -0.53 -7.53 -1.04
N ARG A 264 -1.46 -7.43 -2.00
CA ARG A 264 -2.34 -8.53 -2.40
C ARG A 264 -2.18 -8.89 -3.86
N PHE A 265 -2.09 -10.19 -4.13
CA PHE A 265 -2.10 -10.77 -5.48
C PHE A 265 -3.51 -11.26 -5.84
N ASN A 266 -3.99 -10.96 -7.06
CA ASN A 266 -5.31 -11.39 -7.53
C ASN A 266 -5.31 -12.84 -8.04
N ILE A 267 -5.51 -13.79 -7.15
CA ILE A 267 -5.56 -15.22 -7.49
C ILE A 267 -6.95 -15.69 -7.95
N ARG A 268 -7.97 -14.83 -7.90
CA ARG A 268 -9.30 -15.14 -8.41
C ARG A 268 -9.31 -15.15 -9.93
N ASP A 269 -8.74 -14.11 -10.54
CA ASP A 269 -8.83 -13.89 -11.98
C ASP A 269 -7.57 -14.30 -12.75
N TYR A 270 -6.41 -14.38 -12.07
CA TYR A 270 -5.14 -14.64 -12.73
C TYR A 270 -4.40 -15.84 -12.19
N ARG A 271 -3.66 -16.49 -13.10
CA ARG A 271 -2.73 -17.56 -12.78
C ARG A 271 -1.37 -16.97 -12.49
N PHE A 272 -0.67 -17.54 -11.53
CA PHE A 272 0.72 -17.20 -11.23
C PHE A 272 1.62 -18.43 -11.31
N THR A 273 2.91 -18.20 -11.55
CA THR A 273 3.93 -19.25 -11.63
C THR A 273 5.28 -18.72 -11.15
N ASN A 274 6.14 -19.62 -10.67
CA ASN A 274 7.56 -19.35 -10.44
C ASN A 274 8.44 -19.76 -11.64
N GLN A 275 7.84 -20.36 -12.68
CA GLN A 275 8.51 -20.87 -13.88
C GLN A 275 7.91 -20.27 -15.18
N PRO A 276 7.91 -18.94 -15.32
CA PRO A 276 7.24 -18.25 -16.42
C PRO A 276 7.91 -18.44 -17.78
N THR A 277 9.18 -18.88 -17.82
CA THR A 277 9.92 -19.15 -19.06
C THR A 277 9.89 -20.61 -19.49
N SER A 278 9.10 -21.45 -18.80
CA SER A 278 8.88 -22.82 -19.25
C SER A 278 8.06 -22.81 -20.54
N ASP A 279 8.34 -23.74 -21.46
CA ASP A 279 7.56 -23.90 -22.72
C ASP A 279 6.07 -24.17 -22.46
N SER A 280 5.72 -24.52 -21.22
CA SER A 280 4.37 -24.78 -20.73
C SER A 280 3.71 -23.58 -20.03
N CYS A 281 4.30 -22.39 -20.03
CA CYS A 281 3.67 -21.23 -19.40
C CYS A 281 2.36 -20.87 -20.13
N ASP A 282 1.24 -21.06 -19.43
CA ASP A 282 -0.10 -20.83 -19.96
C ASP A 282 -0.68 -19.54 -19.37
N ASN A 283 -0.32 -18.41 -19.98
CA ASN A 283 -0.78 -17.06 -19.63
C ASN A 283 -0.74 -16.77 -18.11
N ALA A 284 0.36 -17.18 -17.46
CA ALA A 284 0.55 -17.03 -16.03
C ALA A 284 1.56 -15.91 -15.72
N TYR A 285 1.26 -15.09 -14.72
CA TYR A 285 2.16 -14.06 -14.23
C TYR A 285 3.28 -14.66 -13.41
N ASP A 286 4.48 -14.11 -13.56
CA ASP A 286 5.61 -14.50 -12.72
C ASP A 286 5.48 -13.89 -11.32
N ILE A 287 5.42 -14.74 -10.29
CA ILE A 287 5.27 -14.30 -8.89
C ILE A 287 6.35 -13.29 -8.52
N ARG A 288 7.60 -13.54 -8.92
CA ARG A 288 8.75 -12.68 -8.58
C ARG A 288 8.73 -11.35 -9.32
N SER A 289 8.30 -11.32 -10.57
CA SER A 289 8.19 -10.09 -11.35
C SER A 289 7.11 -9.17 -10.76
N VAL A 290 5.92 -9.72 -10.46
CA VAL A 290 4.85 -8.97 -9.81
C VAL A 290 5.29 -8.54 -8.41
N ALA A 291 5.86 -9.44 -7.61
CA ALA A 291 6.36 -9.10 -6.27
C ALA A 291 7.43 -8.00 -6.29
N THR A 292 8.33 -7.98 -7.28
CA THR A 292 9.35 -6.91 -7.37
C THR A 292 8.69 -5.56 -7.67
N HIS A 293 7.68 -5.54 -8.53
CA HIS A 293 6.89 -4.34 -8.82
C HIS A 293 6.20 -3.80 -7.56
N GLU A 294 5.44 -4.65 -6.87
CA GLU A 294 4.75 -4.27 -5.64
C GLU A 294 5.74 -3.86 -4.53
N ALA A 295 6.88 -4.55 -4.41
CA ALA A 295 7.94 -4.15 -3.49
C ALA A 295 8.47 -2.74 -3.84
N GLY A 296 8.53 -2.38 -5.12
CA GLY A 296 8.86 -1.02 -5.53
C GLY A 296 7.93 0.02 -4.88
N HIS A 297 6.62 -0.22 -4.89
CA HIS A 297 5.64 0.65 -4.22
C HIS A 297 5.79 0.70 -2.70
N VAL A 298 6.05 -0.45 -2.06
CA VAL A 298 6.36 -0.53 -0.63
C VAL A 298 7.51 0.41 -0.29
N PHE A 299 8.60 0.38 -1.06
CA PHE A 299 9.81 1.18 -0.81
C PHE A 299 9.77 2.58 -1.43
N GLY A 300 8.62 3.02 -1.97
CA GLY A 300 8.35 4.41 -2.35
C GLY A 300 8.49 4.74 -3.82
N LEU A 301 8.71 3.76 -4.71
CA LEU A 301 8.66 4.00 -6.15
C LEU A 301 7.21 4.16 -6.61
N GLY A 302 6.98 5.10 -7.51
CA GLY A 302 5.73 5.21 -8.26
C GLY A 302 5.84 4.57 -9.64
N HIS A 303 4.73 4.54 -10.37
CA HIS A 303 4.69 4.06 -11.74
C HIS A 303 5.55 4.92 -12.69
N ALA A 304 6.35 4.31 -13.56
CA ALA A 304 7.20 5.00 -14.53
C ALA A 304 6.43 5.78 -15.62
N GLY A 305 5.13 5.51 -15.79
CA GLY A 305 4.25 6.16 -16.75
C GLY A 305 4.23 5.52 -18.15
N PRO A 306 3.38 6.02 -19.07
CA PRO A 306 3.25 5.48 -20.43
C PRO A 306 4.57 5.55 -21.23
N GLY A 307 4.84 4.53 -22.05
CA GLY A 307 6.02 4.49 -22.93
C GLY A 307 7.30 3.92 -22.29
N HIS A 308 7.21 3.44 -21.05
CA HIS A 308 8.32 2.89 -20.26
C HIS A 308 8.16 1.39 -19.97
N GLY A 309 7.56 0.65 -20.91
CA GLY A 309 7.11 -0.74 -20.73
C GLY A 309 8.20 -1.80 -20.45
N ASN A 310 9.47 -1.41 -20.44
CA ASN A 310 10.58 -2.30 -20.08
C ASN A 310 11.15 -2.04 -18.68
N LEU A 311 10.67 -1.01 -17.96
CA LEU A 311 11.03 -0.78 -16.57
C LEU A 311 10.21 -1.67 -15.63
N THR A 312 10.75 -1.93 -14.44
CA THR A 312 10.08 -2.75 -13.41
C THR A 312 8.81 -2.06 -12.94
N MET A 313 8.86 -0.74 -12.74
CA MET A 313 7.73 0.06 -12.26
C MET A 313 6.78 0.53 -13.37
N TYR A 314 6.75 -0.13 -14.54
CA TYR A 314 5.69 0.14 -15.51
C TYR A 314 4.36 -0.45 -14.99
N ALA A 315 3.24 0.28 -15.15
CA ALA A 315 1.93 -0.07 -14.58
C ALA A 315 1.25 -1.30 -15.21
N ASN A 316 2.02 -2.13 -15.91
CA ASN A 316 1.60 -3.38 -16.53
C ASN A 316 2.57 -4.48 -16.18
N SER A 317 2.05 -5.68 -15.90
CA SER A 317 2.85 -6.89 -15.85
C SER A 317 2.56 -7.79 -17.04
N TYR A 318 3.58 -8.49 -17.51
CA TYR A 318 3.48 -9.32 -18.70
C TYR A 318 3.47 -10.79 -18.30
N ALA A 319 2.41 -11.51 -18.67
CA ALA A 319 2.33 -12.95 -18.50
C ALA A 319 3.51 -13.65 -19.20
N CYS A 320 3.99 -14.74 -18.60
CA CYS A 320 5.12 -15.53 -19.08
C CYS A 320 6.40 -14.70 -19.33
N SER A 321 6.63 -13.67 -18.51
CA SER A 321 7.81 -12.82 -18.57
C SER A 321 8.54 -12.76 -17.23
N THR A 322 9.87 -12.58 -17.28
CA THR A 322 10.72 -12.36 -16.09
C THR A 322 11.31 -10.97 -16.05
N SER A 323 10.89 -10.05 -16.94
CA SER A 323 11.60 -8.79 -17.14
C SER A 323 11.61 -7.87 -15.93
N ALA A 324 10.62 -8.00 -15.04
CA ALA A 324 10.54 -7.22 -13.80
C ALA A 324 11.14 -7.97 -12.60
N ARG A 325 11.89 -9.07 -12.79
CA ARG A 325 12.65 -9.70 -11.69
C ARG A 325 13.86 -8.87 -11.24
N THR A 326 14.29 -7.92 -12.06
CA THR A 326 15.46 -7.07 -11.83
C THR A 326 15.13 -5.64 -12.21
N LEU A 327 15.76 -4.69 -11.53
CA LEU A 327 15.53 -3.27 -11.76
C LEU A 327 16.09 -2.77 -13.09
N GLY A 328 15.34 -1.90 -13.76
CA GLY A 328 15.83 -1.05 -14.83
C GLY A 328 16.55 0.18 -14.27
N LYS A 329 17.15 0.98 -15.17
CA LYS A 329 17.91 2.17 -14.79
C LYS A 329 17.03 3.22 -14.11
N GLY A 330 15.83 3.46 -14.62
CA GLY A 330 14.84 4.36 -14.00
C GLY A 330 14.51 3.95 -12.57
N ASP A 331 14.19 2.67 -12.35
CA ASP A 331 13.87 2.13 -11.03
C ASP A 331 15.02 2.32 -10.03
N VAL A 332 16.27 2.07 -10.46
CA VAL A 332 17.48 2.31 -9.64
C VAL A 332 17.64 3.79 -9.30
N LEU A 333 17.39 4.69 -10.25
CA LEU A 333 17.49 6.14 -10.02
C LEU A 333 16.42 6.62 -9.02
N GLY A 334 15.19 6.10 -9.10
CA GLY A 334 14.13 6.41 -8.14
C GLY A 334 14.50 5.99 -6.71
N LEU A 335 15.04 4.78 -6.53
CA LEU A 335 15.49 4.33 -5.20
C LEU A 335 16.62 5.22 -4.65
N ARG A 336 17.55 5.66 -5.51
CA ARG A 336 18.63 6.57 -5.10
C ARG A 336 18.17 7.99 -4.78
N ASP A 337 17.05 8.43 -5.34
CA ASP A 337 16.48 9.72 -4.97
C ASP A 337 15.84 9.67 -3.57
N LEU A 338 15.32 8.50 -3.17
CA LEU A 338 14.73 8.28 -1.85
C LEU A 338 15.78 7.99 -0.76
N TYR A 339 16.74 7.08 -1.00
CA TYR A 339 17.65 6.50 0.02
C TYR A 339 19.05 7.11 0.00
#